data_AF-A0A2G9TUT1-F1
#
_entry.id   AF-A0A2G9TUT1-F1
#
_cell.length_a   1.000
_cell.length_b   1.000
_cell.length_c   1.000
_cell.angle_alpha   90.00
_cell.angle_beta   90.00
_cell.angle_gamma   90.00
#
_symmetry.space_group_name_H-M   'P 1'
#
loop_
_entity.id
_entity.type
_entity.pdbx_description
1 polymer ?
#
loop_
_entity_poly.entity_id
_entity_poly.type
_entity_poly.pdbx_seq_one_letter_code
_entity_poly.pdbx_strand_id
1 'polypeptide(L)'
;LLMTEEGYATHVLSDTVYLNDREDERVLYGVETGAMSKADQLVIERRLRPIYDAIDAGNPKKAVQEADKVLKKHPVTICAKVLKALALIRSDKLADGFEIINTLDVPGAHFDDSTLQAFVHCFKEAGCPDRITTLYERAVAVSPTEQNLTHLFMAHVRNRSYKNQQLVAMRLFKEFNNTPYFFWGVMSIVMQARDSPEMGAKMFYPLAARMVENRISKHGYKAGA
;
A
#
# COMPACT_ATOMS: atom_id res chain seq x y z
N LEU A 1 17.81 20.27 11.32
CA LEU A 1 16.50 20.90 11.04
C LEU A 1 15.70 20.23 9.91
N LEU A 2 16.29 19.38 9.06
CA LEU A 2 15.57 18.68 7.97
C LEU A 2 14.91 17.35 8.39
N MET A 3 15.32 16.74 9.51
CA MET A 3 14.76 15.47 10.02
C MET A 3 13.43 15.63 10.79
N THR A 4 12.97 16.85 11.07
CA THR A 4 11.73 17.10 11.82
C THR A 4 10.50 17.27 10.93
N GLU A 5 10.66 17.64 9.66
CA GLU A 5 9.53 17.82 8.72
C GLU A 5 9.14 16.53 7.99
N GLU A 6 10.08 15.60 7.78
CA GLU A 6 9.83 14.27 7.21
C GLU A 6 8.88 13.43 8.08
N GLY A 7 9.05 13.52 9.39
CA GLY A 7 8.15 12.93 10.37
C GLY A 7 6.78 13.61 10.38
N TYR A 8 6.71 14.93 10.21
CA TYR A 8 5.43 15.66 10.30
C TYR A 8 4.49 15.36 9.14
N ALA A 9 4.98 15.32 7.89
CA ALA A 9 4.13 15.02 6.74
C ALA A 9 3.66 13.56 6.72
N THR A 10 4.51 12.61 7.14
CA THR A 10 4.14 11.20 7.27
C THR A 10 3.24 10.94 8.47
N HIS A 11 3.45 11.61 9.60
CA HIS A 11 2.62 11.52 10.81
C HIS A 11 1.24 12.15 10.61
N VAL A 12 1.15 13.33 10.00
CA VAL A 12 -0.14 13.98 9.70
C VAL A 12 -0.97 13.13 8.73
N LEU A 13 -0.34 12.52 7.71
CA LEU A 13 -1.04 11.63 6.77
C LEU A 13 -1.38 10.26 7.38
N SER A 14 -0.52 9.73 8.26
CA SER A 14 -0.74 8.50 9.04
C SER A 14 -1.93 8.65 9.99
N ASP A 15 -1.99 9.75 10.74
CA ASP A 15 -3.08 10.03 11.69
C ASP A 15 -4.43 10.22 10.99
N THR A 16 -4.44 10.65 9.73
CA THR A 16 -5.70 10.77 8.95
C THR A 16 -6.24 9.40 8.53
N VAL A 17 -5.38 8.39 8.37
CA VAL A 17 -5.77 7.03 7.97
C VAL A 17 -6.43 6.30 9.14
N TYR A 18 -5.93 6.46 10.37
CA TYR A 18 -6.46 5.78 11.57
C TYR A 18 -7.86 6.25 12.02
N LEU A 19 -8.36 7.38 11.51
CA LEU A 19 -9.69 7.90 11.85
C LEU A 19 -10.81 7.35 10.96
N ASN A 20 -10.51 6.61 9.89
CA ASN A 20 -11.51 6.11 8.92
C ASN A 20 -11.94 4.64 9.16
N ASP A 21 -11.39 3.94 10.16
CA ASP A 21 -11.67 2.51 10.44
C ASP A 21 -12.98 2.26 11.21
N ARG A 22 -13.99 3.13 11.09
CA ARG A 22 -15.32 2.88 11.68
C ARG A 22 -16.42 2.93 10.62
N GLU A 23 -16.90 1.72 10.32
CA GLU A 23 -18.22 1.38 9.77
C GLU A 23 -18.43 1.63 8.26
N ASP A 24 -18.35 0.59 7.44
CA ASP A 24 -19.57 -0.10 6.94
C ASP A 24 -19.20 -1.25 5.97
N GLU A 25 -19.62 -2.46 6.35
CA GLU A 25 -19.51 -3.68 5.59
C GLU A 25 -20.81 -3.89 4.79
N ARG A 26 -20.78 -3.77 3.45
CA ARG A 26 -21.82 -4.34 2.56
C ARG A 26 -21.26 -4.89 1.25
N VAL A 27 -21.16 -6.21 1.25
CA VAL A 27 -21.30 -7.21 0.18
C VAL A 27 -22.04 -6.72 -1.08
N LEU A 28 -21.58 -7.09 -2.29
CA LEU A 28 -22.39 -7.68 -3.38
C LEU A 28 -21.57 -8.10 -4.65
N TYR A 29 -21.71 -9.38 -5.04
CA TYR A 29 -21.49 -10.09 -6.34
C TYR A 29 -20.12 -9.98 -7.05
N GLY A 30 -19.48 -11.03 -7.59
CA GLY A 30 -19.88 -12.39 -7.96
C GLY A 30 -19.19 -12.77 -9.29
N VAL A 31 -17.99 -13.36 -9.22
CA VAL A 31 -17.35 -14.10 -10.32
C VAL A 31 -16.72 -15.35 -9.72
N GLU A 32 -17.30 -16.52 -10.01
CA GLU A 32 -16.77 -17.82 -9.59
C GLU A 32 -15.44 -18.09 -10.29
N THR A 33 -14.34 -17.76 -9.62
CA THR A 33 -13.04 -18.37 -9.85
C THR A 33 -12.78 -19.25 -8.64
N GLY A 34 -13.00 -20.57 -8.76
CA GLY A 34 -12.69 -21.62 -7.78
C GLY A 34 -12.41 -21.14 -6.36
N ALA A 35 -13.38 -20.47 -5.73
CA ALA A 35 -13.12 -19.70 -4.53
C ALA A 35 -12.92 -20.67 -3.38
N MET A 36 -11.71 -20.66 -2.82
CA MET A 36 -11.34 -21.44 -1.65
C MET A 36 -12.34 -21.15 -0.52
N SER A 37 -12.87 -22.21 0.12
CA SER A 37 -13.95 -22.03 1.10
C SER A 37 -13.50 -21.17 2.28
N LYS A 38 -14.44 -20.50 2.97
CA LYS A 38 -14.13 -19.73 4.20
C LYS A 38 -13.41 -20.59 5.25
N ALA A 39 -13.75 -21.88 5.33
CA ALA A 39 -13.09 -22.82 6.22
C ALA A 39 -11.63 -23.05 5.81
N ASP A 40 -11.35 -23.20 4.51
CA ASP A 40 -9.99 -23.36 3.98
C ASP A 40 -9.14 -22.10 4.18
N GLN A 41 -9.74 -20.91 4.04
CA GLN A 41 -9.09 -19.63 4.33
C GLN A 41 -8.67 -19.53 5.80
N LEU A 42 -9.58 -19.84 6.74
CA LEU A 42 -9.29 -19.85 8.17
C LEU A 42 -8.23 -20.89 8.55
N VAL A 43 -8.25 -22.06 7.90
CA VAL A 43 -7.23 -23.11 8.10
C VAL A 43 -5.87 -22.64 7.62
N ILE A 44 -5.80 -21.94 6.49
CA ILE A 44 -4.56 -21.38 5.97
C ILE A 44 -4.03 -20.28 6.89
N GLU A 45 -4.88 -19.35 7.33
CA GLU A 45 -4.48 -18.27 8.23
C GLU A 45 -3.86 -18.81 9.53
N ARG A 46 -4.50 -19.82 10.15
CA ARG A 46 -3.97 -20.52 11.33
C ARG A 46 -2.62 -21.19 11.05
N ARG A 47 -2.38 -21.65 9.83
CA ARG A 47 -1.11 -22.29 9.41
C ARG A 47 -0.02 -21.27 9.05
N LEU A 48 -0.38 -20.05 8.69
CA LEU A 48 0.57 -18.97 8.47
C LEU A 48 1.07 -18.39 9.80
N ARG A 49 0.27 -18.46 10.87
CA ARG A 49 0.62 -17.90 12.18
C ARG A 49 1.99 -18.36 12.72
N PRO A 50 2.36 -19.65 12.70
CA PRO A 50 3.69 -20.09 13.11
C PRO A 50 4.85 -19.50 12.30
N ILE A 51 4.60 -19.14 11.03
CA ILE A 51 5.60 -18.50 10.17
C ILE A 51 5.81 -17.06 10.66
N TYR A 52 4.73 -16.30 10.87
CA TYR A 52 4.79 -14.94 11.42
C TYR A 52 5.48 -14.93 12.79
N ASP A 53 5.05 -15.80 13.72
CA ASP A 53 5.64 -15.86 15.06
C ASP A 53 7.15 -16.16 15.00
N ALA A 54 7.61 -17.00 14.06
CA ALA A 54 9.02 -17.30 13.88
C ALA A 54 9.81 -16.13 13.25
N ILE A 55 9.20 -15.39 12.33
CA ILE A 55 9.75 -14.19 11.72
C ILE A 55 9.90 -13.08 12.78
N ASP A 56 8.89 -12.87 13.61
CA ASP A 56 8.86 -11.85 14.67
C ASP A 56 9.82 -12.20 15.81
N ALA A 57 9.99 -13.50 16.11
CA ALA A 57 11.00 -13.98 17.04
C ALA A 57 12.44 -13.89 16.51
N GLY A 58 12.66 -13.39 15.29
CA GLY A 58 13.98 -13.29 14.68
C GLY A 58 14.63 -14.64 14.38
N ASN A 59 13.83 -15.70 14.18
CA ASN A 59 14.32 -17.05 13.89
C ASN A 59 13.99 -17.46 12.45
N PRO A 60 14.75 -17.00 11.45
CA PRO A 60 14.40 -17.19 10.06
C PRO A 60 14.56 -18.64 9.59
N LYS A 61 15.47 -19.43 10.20
CA LYS A 61 15.57 -20.88 9.94
C LYS A 61 14.27 -21.60 10.30
N LYS A 62 13.70 -21.28 11.46
CA LYS A 62 12.40 -21.84 11.88
C LYS A 62 11.28 -21.35 10.97
N ALA A 63 11.27 -20.07 10.59
CA ALA A 63 10.27 -19.53 9.67
C ALA A 63 10.26 -20.26 8.32
N VAL A 64 11.44 -20.52 7.74
CA VAL A 64 11.56 -21.33 6.50
C VAL A 64 11.02 -22.74 6.70
N GLN A 65 11.34 -23.39 7.82
CA GLN A 65 10.82 -24.73 8.13
C GLN A 65 9.29 -24.75 8.25
N GLU A 66 8.68 -23.78 8.94
CA GLU A 66 7.22 -23.68 9.04
C GLU A 66 6.59 -23.38 7.67
N ALA A 67 7.18 -22.50 6.87
CA ALA A 67 6.72 -22.24 5.51
C ALA A 67 6.78 -23.51 4.63
N ASP A 68 7.86 -24.28 4.68
CA ASP A 68 7.98 -25.55 3.95
C ASP A 68 6.94 -26.58 4.40
N LYS A 69 6.59 -26.64 5.68
CA LYS A 69 5.49 -27.51 6.16
C LYS A 69 4.14 -27.11 5.55
N VAL A 70 3.85 -25.82 5.46
CA VAL A 70 2.62 -25.31 4.83
C VAL A 70 2.65 -25.66 3.35
N LEU A 71 3.74 -25.38 2.64
CA LEU A 71 3.87 -25.59 1.20
C LEU A 71 3.85 -27.06 0.78
N LYS A 72 4.30 -27.98 1.65
CA LYS A 72 4.13 -29.42 1.42
C LYS A 72 2.67 -29.85 1.34
N LYS A 73 1.80 -29.23 2.14
CA LYS A 73 0.36 -29.54 2.18
C LYS A 73 -0.46 -28.67 1.21
N HIS A 74 -0.03 -27.43 1.01
CA HIS A 74 -0.71 -26.43 0.19
C HIS A 74 0.31 -25.68 -0.69
N PRO A 75 0.81 -26.32 -1.77
CA PRO A 75 1.90 -25.78 -2.59
C PRO A 75 1.53 -24.49 -3.35
N VAL A 76 0.25 -24.17 -3.44
CA VAL A 76 -0.27 -22.98 -4.12
C VAL A 76 -0.45 -21.77 -3.19
N THR A 77 -0.20 -21.90 -1.89
CA THR A 77 -0.36 -20.78 -0.93
C THR A 77 0.72 -19.72 -1.15
N ILE A 78 0.38 -18.67 -1.89
CA ILE A 78 1.30 -17.59 -2.29
C ILE A 78 1.86 -16.87 -1.05
N CYS A 79 1.00 -16.50 -0.09
CA CYS A 79 1.44 -15.83 1.13
C CYS A 79 2.57 -16.61 1.86
N ALA A 80 2.46 -17.93 1.96
CA ALA A 80 3.51 -18.77 2.56
C ALA A 80 4.83 -18.72 1.77
N LYS A 81 4.77 -18.65 0.43
CA LYS A 81 5.98 -18.48 -0.42
C LYS A 81 6.64 -17.12 -0.18
N VAL A 82 5.84 -16.05 -0.10
CA VAL A 82 6.37 -14.70 0.15
C VAL A 82 6.97 -14.60 1.56
N LEU A 83 6.33 -15.18 2.58
CA LEU A 83 6.90 -15.24 3.94
C LEU A 83 8.18 -16.08 4.00
N LYS A 84 8.27 -17.17 3.23
CA LYS A 84 9.52 -17.92 3.07
C LYS A 84 10.61 -17.03 2.47
N ALA A 85 10.29 -16.26 1.43
CA ALA A 85 11.23 -15.32 0.82
C ALA A 85 11.67 -14.24 1.83
N LEU A 86 10.76 -13.70 2.64
CA LEU A 86 11.09 -12.74 3.70
C LEU A 86 12.09 -13.32 4.71
N ALA A 87 11.87 -14.56 5.14
CA ALA A 87 12.78 -15.24 6.06
C ALA A 87 14.17 -15.50 5.43
N LEU A 88 14.23 -15.81 4.14
CA LEU A 88 15.49 -15.95 3.40
C LEU A 88 16.24 -14.61 3.31
N ILE A 89 15.52 -13.53 2.96
CA ILE A 89 16.06 -12.17 2.90
C ILE A 89 16.64 -11.74 4.25
N ARG A 90 15.90 -11.96 5.35
CA ARG A 90 16.37 -11.69 6.73
C ARG A 90 17.51 -12.60 7.21
N SER A 91 17.86 -13.64 6.45
CA SER A 91 19.02 -14.52 6.70
C SER A 91 20.20 -14.24 5.75
N ASP A 92 20.22 -13.08 5.11
CA ASP A 92 21.22 -12.68 4.10
C ASP A 92 21.22 -13.56 2.83
N LYS A 93 20.18 -14.37 2.61
CA LYS A 93 19.99 -15.17 1.39
C LYS A 93 19.14 -14.42 0.37
N LEU A 94 19.60 -13.24 -0.02
CA LEU A 94 18.86 -12.33 -0.91
C LEU A 94 18.53 -12.98 -2.26
N ALA A 95 19.47 -13.69 -2.88
CA ALA A 95 19.27 -14.32 -4.18
C ALA A 95 18.11 -15.33 -4.16
N ASP A 96 18.13 -16.27 -3.20
CA ASP A 96 17.07 -17.28 -3.02
C ASP A 96 15.71 -16.64 -2.73
N GLY A 97 15.69 -15.57 -1.92
CA GLY A 97 14.47 -14.83 -1.63
C GLY A 97 13.90 -14.14 -2.87
N PHE A 98 14.74 -13.46 -3.66
CA PHE A 98 14.31 -12.76 -4.87
C PHE A 98 13.90 -13.71 -6.00
N GLU A 99 14.49 -14.90 -6.09
CA GLU A 99 14.04 -15.93 -7.02
C GLU A 99 12.55 -16.21 -6.81
N ILE A 100 12.14 -16.43 -5.56
CA ILE A 100 10.73 -16.63 -5.21
C ILE A 100 9.89 -15.39 -5.55
N ILE A 101 10.31 -14.21 -5.10
CA ILE A 101 9.55 -12.96 -5.29
C ILE A 101 9.32 -12.65 -6.77
N ASN A 102 10.35 -12.81 -7.61
CA ASN A 102 10.26 -12.47 -9.03
C ASN A 102 9.40 -13.45 -9.83
N THR A 103 9.24 -14.70 -9.36
CA THR A 103 8.30 -15.65 -9.98
C THR A 103 6.83 -15.33 -9.67
N LEU A 104 6.57 -14.62 -8.57
CA LEU A 104 5.22 -14.32 -8.09
C LEU A 104 4.78 -12.92 -8.49
N ASP A 105 5.61 -11.90 -8.29
CA ASP A 105 5.35 -10.50 -8.62
C ASP A 105 5.44 -10.24 -10.14
N VAL A 106 4.40 -10.69 -10.85
CA VAL A 106 4.26 -10.59 -12.31
C VAL A 106 3.01 -9.80 -12.70
N PRO A 107 2.96 -9.19 -13.90
CA PRO A 107 1.77 -8.49 -14.37
C PRO A 107 0.51 -9.37 -14.39
N GLY A 108 -0.62 -8.83 -13.94
CA GLY A 108 -1.90 -9.54 -13.88
C GLY A 108 -2.08 -10.46 -12.67
N ALA A 109 -1.05 -10.63 -11.81
CA ALA A 109 -1.20 -11.37 -10.57
C ALA A 109 -2.16 -10.64 -9.60
N HIS A 110 -3.03 -11.42 -8.95
CA HIS A 110 -3.96 -10.93 -7.94
C HIS A 110 -3.55 -11.47 -6.57
N PHE A 111 -3.43 -10.57 -5.59
CA PHE A 111 -3.00 -10.89 -4.23
C PHE A 111 -3.97 -10.26 -3.23
N ASP A 112 -4.16 -10.93 -2.11
CA ASP A 112 -4.83 -10.35 -0.95
C ASP A 112 -3.89 -9.36 -0.23
N ASP A 113 -4.46 -8.56 0.66
CA ASP A 113 -3.72 -7.53 1.39
C ASP A 113 -2.60 -8.13 2.25
N SER A 114 -2.83 -9.30 2.84
CA SER A 114 -1.84 -9.98 3.68
C SER A 114 -0.58 -10.35 2.87
N THR A 115 -0.77 -10.86 1.66
CA THR A 115 0.33 -11.19 0.74
C THR A 115 1.02 -9.92 0.24
N LEU A 116 0.28 -8.87 -0.11
CA LEU A 116 0.86 -7.58 -0.51
C LEU A 116 1.74 -6.99 0.58
N GLN A 117 1.30 -7.01 1.84
CA GLN A 117 2.14 -6.55 2.96
C GLN A 117 3.39 -7.41 3.13
N ALA A 118 3.29 -8.74 2.97
CA ALA A 118 4.47 -9.60 3.00
C ALA A 118 5.49 -9.23 1.90
N PHE A 119 5.05 -8.90 0.68
CA PHE A 119 5.93 -8.37 -0.38
C PHE A 119 6.56 -7.03 0.03
N VAL A 120 5.78 -6.12 0.61
CA VAL A 120 6.28 -4.84 1.11
C VAL A 120 7.40 -5.04 2.14
N HIS A 121 7.24 -5.98 3.06
CA HIS A 121 8.28 -6.34 4.01
C HIS A 121 9.54 -6.88 3.31
N CYS A 122 9.39 -7.78 2.34
CA CYS A 122 10.53 -8.27 1.55
C CYS A 122 11.32 -7.13 0.90
N PHE A 123 10.64 -6.18 0.25
CA PHE A 123 11.29 -5.06 -0.44
C PHE A 123 11.95 -4.07 0.52
N LYS A 124 11.37 -3.82 1.69
CA LYS A 124 11.98 -2.96 2.72
C LYS A 124 13.25 -3.59 3.28
N GLU A 125 13.19 -4.86 3.67
CA GLU A 125 14.33 -5.60 4.24
C GLU A 125 15.47 -5.77 3.22
N ALA A 126 15.13 -5.96 1.95
CA ALA A 126 16.12 -6.07 0.88
C ALA A 126 16.67 -4.71 0.40
N GLY A 127 16.26 -3.58 1.00
CA GLY A 127 16.74 -2.25 0.63
C GLY A 127 16.28 -1.77 -0.76
N CYS A 128 15.18 -2.28 -1.29
CA CYS A 128 14.61 -1.88 -2.57
C CYS A 128 13.17 -1.35 -2.46
N PRO A 129 12.91 -0.34 -1.60
CA PRO A 129 11.55 0.18 -1.35
C PRO A 129 10.86 0.75 -2.59
N ASP A 130 11.61 1.11 -3.64
CA ASP A 130 11.07 1.58 -4.92
C ASP A 130 10.18 0.53 -5.62
N ARG A 131 10.48 -0.76 -5.42
CA ARG A 131 9.66 -1.85 -5.98
C ARG A 131 8.24 -1.88 -5.41
N ILE A 132 8.02 -1.26 -4.24
CA ILE A 132 6.68 -1.18 -3.63
C ILE A 132 5.73 -0.37 -4.51
N THR A 133 6.23 0.67 -5.19
CA THR A 133 5.40 1.44 -6.12
C THR A 133 4.91 0.56 -7.25
N THR A 134 5.81 -0.18 -7.92
CA THR A 134 5.46 -1.08 -9.01
C THR A 134 4.53 -2.22 -8.57
N LEU A 135 4.71 -2.75 -7.35
CA LEU A 135 3.80 -3.75 -6.78
C LEU A 135 2.37 -3.21 -6.70
N TYR A 136 2.17 -2.02 -6.14
CA TYR A 136 0.83 -1.44 -6.00
C TYR A 136 0.27 -0.88 -7.31
N GLU A 137 1.10 -0.43 -8.25
CA GLU A 137 0.65 -0.10 -9.61
C GLU A 137 0.01 -1.32 -10.28
N ARG A 138 0.64 -2.49 -10.15
CA ARG A 138 0.09 -3.76 -10.66
C ARG A 138 -1.16 -4.20 -9.89
N ALA A 139 -1.15 -4.09 -8.56
CA ALA A 139 -2.31 -4.43 -7.74
C ALA A 139 -3.53 -3.58 -8.11
N VAL A 140 -3.36 -2.26 -8.27
CA VAL A 140 -4.42 -1.33 -8.69
C VAL A 140 -4.90 -1.59 -10.11
N ALA A 141 -4.02 -2.04 -11.02
CA ALA A 141 -4.40 -2.40 -12.38
C ALA A 141 -5.36 -3.61 -12.43
N VAL A 142 -5.26 -4.52 -11.45
CA VAL A 142 -6.14 -5.70 -11.34
C VAL A 142 -7.34 -5.43 -10.43
N SER A 143 -7.12 -4.77 -9.30
CA SER A 143 -8.12 -4.53 -8.25
C SER A 143 -7.91 -3.14 -7.64
N PRO A 144 -8.58 -2.10 -8.18
CA PRO A 144 -8.44 -0.72 -7.72
C PRO A 144 -9.27 -0.44 -6.47
N THR A 145 -9.05 -1.19 -5.39
CA THR A 145 -9.70 -0.93 -4.10
C THR A 145 -9.18 0.38 -3.48
N GLU A 146 -9.97 0.98 -2.58
CA GLU A 146 -9.57 2.17 -1.81
C GLU A 146 -8.24 1.95 -1.08
N GLN A 147 -8.08 0.76 -0.51
CA GLN A 147 -6.87 0.33 0.18
C GLN A 147 -5.66 0.24 -0.76
N ASN A 148 -5.78 -0.41 -1.92
CA ASN A 148 -4.66 -0.52 -2.88
C ASN A 148 -4.25 0.85 -3.43
N LEU A 149 -5.23 1.70 -3.74
CA LEU A 149 -4.99 3.07 -4.19
C LEU A 149 -4.33 3.93 -3.09
N THR A 150 -4.75 3.77 -1.82
CA THR A 150 -4.12 4.45 -0.68
C THR A 150 -2.67 4.02 -0.50
N HIS A 151 -2.38 2.72 -0.59
CA HIS A 151 -1.00 2.23 -0.53
C HIS A 151 -0.15 2.71 -1.70
N LEU A 152 -0.71 2.76 -2.91
CA LEU A 152 -0.04 3.32 -4.09
C LEU A 152 0.28 4.81 -3.90
N PHE A 153 -0.67 5.58 -3.38
CA PHE A 153 -0.44 6.98 -3.02
C PHE A 153 0.74 7.11 -2.05
N MET A 154 0.75 6.33 -0.96
CA MET A 154 1.84 6.35 0.03
C MET A 154 3.18 5.90 -0.55
N ALA A 155 3.18 4.98 -1.52
CA ALA A 155 4.40 4.60 -2.25
C ALA A 155 4.94 5.78 -3.08
N HIS A 156 4.08 6.51 -3.79
CA HIS A 156 4.50 7.73 -4.49
C HIS A 156 4.91 8.87 -3.55
N VAL A 157 4.33 8.97 -2.34
CA VAL A 157 4.78 9.91 -1.29
C VAL A 157 6.22 9.65 -0.91
N ARG A 158 6.57 8.40 -0.59
CA ARG A 158 7.93 8.00 -0.24
C ARG A 158 8.94 8.31 -1.35
N ASN A 159 8.54 8.13 -2.61
CA ASN A 159 9.41 8.35 -3.77
C ASN A 159 9.36 9.78 -4.32
N ARG A 160 8.70 10.72 -3.63
CA ARG A 160 8.55 12.14 -4.05
C ARG A 160 7.98 12.30 -5.46
N SER A 161 7.19 11.33 -5.91
CA SER A 161 6.57 11.34 -7.23
C SER A 161 5.28 12.17 -7.21
N TYR A 162 5.40 13.49 -6.98
CA TYR A 162 4.28 14.38 -6.66
C TYR A 162 3.19 14.45 -7.74
N LYS A 163 3.56 14.33 -9.02
CA LYS A 163 2.59 14.25 -10.12
C LYS A 163 1.71 13.00 -10.01
N ASN A 164 2.29 11.84 -9.73
CA ASN A 164 1.53 10.61 -9.55
C ASN A 164 0.73 10.61 -8.25
N GLN A 165 1.26 11.21 -7.16
CA GLN A 165 0.48 11.44 -5.94
C GLN A 165 -0.82 12.20 -6.23
N GLN A 166 -0.75 13.29 -7.01
CA GLN A 166 -1.92 14.05 -7.42
C GLN A 166 -2.91 13.17 -8.20
N LEU A 167 -2.44 12.41 -9.20
CA LEU A 167 -3.31 11.56 -10.02
C LEU A 167 -4.04 10.51 -9.19
N VAL A 168 -3.32 9.80 -8.31
CA VAL A 168 -3.91 8.76 -7.45
C VAL A 168 -4.87 9.36 -6.42
N ALA A 169 -4.50 10.47 -5.78
CA ALA A 169 -5.38 11.15 -4.81
C ALA A 169 -6.67 11.67 -5.46
N MET A 170 -6.59 12.24 -6.66
CA MET A 170 -7.78 12.69 -7.39
C MET A 170 -8.66 11.52 -7.84
N ARG A 171 -8.06 10.36 -8.16
CA ARG A 171 -8.80 9.13 -8.43
C ARG A 171 -9.52 8.62 -7.17
N LEU A 172 -8.81 8.53 -6.05
CA LEU A 172 -9.39 8.18 -4.74
C LEU A 172 -10.58 9.08 -4.39
N PHE A 173 -10.41 10.40 -4.53
CA PHE A 173 -11.50 11.34 -4.25
C PHE A 173 -12.70 11.14 -5.19
N LYS A 174 -12.46 10.90 -6.47
CA LYS A 174 -13.53 10.68 -7.46
C LYS A 174 -14.30 9.39 -7.19
N GLU A 175 -13.61 8.31 -6.82
CA GLU A 175 -14.20 6.97 -6.67
C GLU A 175 -14.88 6.79 -5.30
N PHE A 176 -14.29 7.29 -4.22
CA PHE A 176 -14.77 7.06 -2.85
C PHE A 176 -15.41 8.30 -2.21
N ASN A 177 -15.35 9.46 -2.87
CA ASN A 177 -15.94 10.73 -2.42
C ASN A 177 -15.51 11.17 -1.00
N ASN A 178 -14.33 10.72 -0.53
CA ASN A 178 -13.85 11.05 0.80
C ASN A 178 -13.01 12.34 0.79
N THR A 179 -13.38 13.28 1.65
CA THR A 179 -12.84 14.65 1.71
C THR A 179 -11.32 14.74 1.86
N PRO A 180 -10.64 13.92 2.69
CA PRO A 180 -9.19 13.95 2.82
C PRO A 180 -8.45 13.68 1.51
N TYR A 181 -8.96 12.79 0.65
CA TYR A 181 -8.31 12.47 -0.63
C TYR A 181 -8.24 13.66 -1.58
N PHE A 182 -9.24 14.54 -1.55
CA PHE A 182 -9.17 15.80 -2.28
C PHE A 182 -7.99 16.65 -1.78
N PHE A 183 -7.82 16.77 -0.46
CA PHE A 183 -6.73 17.56 0.13
C PHE A 183 -5.36 16.92 -0.08
N TRP A 184 -5.28 15.58 -0.13
CA TRP A 184 -4.06 14.90 -0.57
C TRP A 184 -3.67 15.31 -1.99
N GLY A 185 -4.65 15.41 -2.90
CA GLY A 185 -4.43 15.91 -4.27
C GLY A 185 -3.95 17.36 -4.29
N VAL A 186 -4.60 18.26 -3.53
CA VAL A 186 -4.20 19.67 -3.41
C VAL A 186 -2.78 19.78 -2.85
N MET A 187 -2.46 19.06 -1.79
CA MET A 187 -1.11 19.06 -1.20
C MET A 187 -0.07 18.50 -2.16
N SER A 188 -0.41 17.50 -2.97
CA SER A 188 0.48 16.99 -4.03
C SER A 188 0.82 18.07 -5.07
N ILE A 189 -0.13 18.95 -5.41
CA ILE A 189 0.11 20.10 -6.31
C ILE A 189 1.02 21.13 -5.63
N VAL A 190 0.81 21.41 -4.34
CA VAL A 190 1.68 22.29 -3.56
C VAL A 190 3.12 21.75 -3.52
N MET A 191 3.30 20.43 -3.40
CA MET A 191 4.62 19.82 -3.45
C MET A 191 5.26 19.93 -4.84
N GLN A 192 4.51 19.74 -5.93
CA GLN A 192 5.00 20.03 -7.31
C GLN A 192 5.46 21.48 -7.47
N ALA A 193 4.77 22.44 -6.84
CA ALA A 193 5.14 23.85 -6.85
C ALA A 193 6.49 24.12 -6.15
N ARG A 194 6.77 23.37 -5.07
CA ARG A 194 8.03 23.48 -4.33
C ARG A 194 9.21 22.90 -5.13
N ASP A 195 9.00 21.78 -5.82
CA ASP A 195 10.01 21.14 -6.65
C ASP A 195 10.31 21.91 -7.94
N SER A 196 9.34 22.67 -8.45
CA SER A 196 9.51 23.52 -9.63
C SER A 196 9.04 24.95 -9.34
N PRO A 197 9.90 25.82 -8.76
CA PRO A 197 9.50 27.17 -8.36
C PRO A 197 8.94 28.03 -9.50
N GLU A 198 9.47 27.87 -10.71
CA GLU A 198 9.00 28.60 -11.89
C GLU A 198 7.54 28.25 -12.23
N MET A 199 7.22 26.96 -12.31
CA MET A 199 5.85 26.48 -12.55
C MET A 199 4.97 26.64 -11.31
N GLY A 200 5.59 26.67 -10.13
CA GLY A 200 4.93 26.89 -8.85
C GLY A 200 4.15 28.19 -8.81
N ALA A 201 4.84 29.31 -9.04
CA ALA A 201 4.22 30.63 -9.07
C ALA A 201 3.25 30.80 -10.24
N LYS A 202 3.61 30.30 -11.43
CA LYS A 202 2.83 30.49 -12.67
C LYS A 202 1.56 29.65 -12.74
N MET A 203 1.57 28.44 -12.18
CA MET A 203 0.53 27.43 -12.44
C MET A 203 0.07 26.68 -11.20
N PHE A 204 0.97 26.07 -10.43
CA PHE A 204 0.58 25.11 -9.39
C PHE A 204 -0.05 25.76 -8.16
N TYR A 205 0.52 26.84 -7.62
CA TYR A 205 -0.10 27.55 -6.48
C TYR A 205 -1.47 28.15 -6.84
N PRO A 206 -1.65 28.86 -7.98
CA PRO A 206 -2.97 29.34 -8.39
C PRO A 206 -4.00 28.21 -8.57
N LEU A 207 -3.58 27.06 -9.10
CA LEU A 207 -4.45 25.90 -9.27
C LEU A 207 -4.89 25.34 -7.91
N ALA A 208 -3.96 25.13 -6.98
CA ALA A 208 -4.25 24.64 -5.64
C ALA A 208 -5.21 25.57 -4.88
N ALA A 209 -4.96 26.89 -4.92
CA ALA A 209 -5.82 27.89 -4.30
C ALA A 209 -7.25 27.83 -4.87
N ARG A 210 -7.38 27.85 -6.21
CA ARG A 210 -8.69 27.77 -6.89
C ARG A 210 -9.44 26.48 -6.56
N MET A 211 -8.75 25.35 -6.43
CA MET A 211 -9.38 24.08 -6.03
C MET A 211 -10.02 24.20 -4.65
N VAL A 212 -9.30 24.77 -3.67
CA VAL A 212 -9.80 24.96 -2.30
C VAL A 212 -10.94 25.99 -2.26
N GLU A 213 -10.78 27.14 -2.90
CA GLU A 213 -11.81 28.18 -3.01
C GLU A 213 -13.11 27.64 -3.59
N ASN A 214 -13.02 26.90 -4.70
CA ASN A 214 -14.18 26.27 -5.33
C ASN A 214 -14.88 25.29 -4.40
N ARG A 215 -14.11 24.58 -3.57
CA ARG A 215 -14.67 23.60 -2.63
C ARG A 215 -15.39 24.28 -1.47
N ILE A 216 -14.78 25.32 -0.89
CA ILE A 216 -15.36 26.16 0.18
C ILE A 216 -16.66 26.81 -0.32
N SER A 217 -16.65 27.42 -1.50
CA SER A 217 -17.84 28.06 -2.09
C SER A 217 -19.00 27.09 -2.30
N LYS A 218 -18.72 25.82 -2.64
CA LYS A 218 -19.75 24.81 -2.89
C LYS A 218 -20.33 24.17 -1.62
N HIS A 219 -19.53 23.99 -0.57
CA HIS A 219 -19.93 23.22 0.62
C HIS A 219 -20.07 24.07 1.89
N GLY A 220 -19.70 25.35 1.82
CA GLY A 220 -19.58 26.24 2.96
C GLY A 220 -18.37 25.90 3.84
N TYR A 221 -17.83 26.91 4.53
CA TYR A 221 -16.91 26.69 5.63
C TYR A 221 -17.73 26.56 6.92
N LYS A 222 -17.83 25.35 7.49
CA LYS A 222 -18.26 25.19 8.87
C LYS A 222 -17.01 25.12 9.74
N ALA A 223 -16.66 26.23 10.37
CA ALA A 223 -15.74 26.17 11.50
C ALA A 223 -16.31 25.15 12.48
N GLY A 224 -15.52 24.14 12.87
CA GLY A 224 -15.91 23.22 13.93
C GLY A 224 -16.24 24.04 15.17
N ALA A 225 -17.50 24.01 15.57
CA ALA A 225 -17.98 24.53 16.85
C ALA A 225 -17.83 23.44 17.91
#